data_AF-A0A099CV40-F1
#
_entry.id   AF-A0A099CV40-F1
#
_cell.length_a   1.000
_cell.length_b   1.000
_cell.length_c   1.000
_cell.angle_alpha   90.00
_cell.angle_beta   90.00
_cell.angle_gamma   90.00
#
_symmetry.space_group_name_H-M   'P 1'
#
loop_
_entity.id
_entity.type
_entity.pdbx_description
1 polymer ?
#
loop_
_entity_poly.entity_id
_entity_poly.type
_entity_poly.pdbx_seq_one_letter_code
_entity_poly.pdbx_strand_id
1 'polypeptide(L)'
;MYASFIADEDRKGDNADFALFKLGAQCKKALNHHFSALPQTRTELLNTSLELGCCSISGYPVSKGTNKSGQLSSEIYSFRGVAAKATTYEKLGLDPSANIIVHYDRSRAVYPGTLQPFPGPALRGVSGGAIFSWPKEHALSDDWSIPSLVGIFHTYHKDEGLAVGSLLMPYIATIGLMQMKGGQA
;
A
#
# COMPACT_ATOMS: atom_id res chain seq x y z
N MET A 1 -13.09 20.94 -1.74
CA MET A 1 -12.19 19.85 -2.18
C MET A 1 -11.15 20.49 -3.08
N TYR A 2 -9.87 20.41 -2.74
CA TYR A 2 -8.80 20.99 -3.56
C TYR A 2 -7.99 19.83 -4.12
N ALA A 3 -8.15 19.56 -5.42
CA ALA A 3 -7.31 18.64 -6.16
C ALA A 3 -6.41 19.52 -7.04
N SER A 4 -5.13 19.64 -6.67
CA SER A 4 -4.14 20.32 -7.50
C SER A 4 -3.66 19.32 -8.53
N PHE A 5 -4.22 19.36 -9.74
CA PHE A 5 -3.65 18.66 -10.87
C PHE A 5 -2.54 19.53 -11.44
N ILE A 6 -1.31 19.00 -11.55
CA ILE A 6 -0.32 19.58 -12.45
C ILE A 6 -0.81 19.17 -13.85
N ALA A 7 -1.52 20.07 -14.51
CA ALA A 7 -1.93 19.88 -15.89
C ALA A 7 -0.78 20.32 -16.81
N ASP A 8 -0.51 19.51 -17.84
CA ASP A 8 0.32 19.77 -19.04
C ASP A 8 1.63 18.97 -19.26
N GLU A 9 1.84 17.84 -18.57
CA GLU A 9 2.91 16.89 -18.97
C GLU A 9 2.33 15.60 -19.61
N ASP A 10 3.05 15.02 -20.57
CA ASP A 10 2.71 13.72 -21.16
C ASP A 10 3.00 12.60 -20.14
N ARG A 11 1.98 12.28 -19.33
CA ARG A 11 2.05 11.31 -18.23
C ARG A 11 1.98 9.84 -18.67
N LYS A 12 2.13 9.55 -19.97
CA LYS A 12 2.10 8.16 -20.47
C LYS A 12 3.21 7.27 -19.89
N GLY A 13 4.28 7.87 -19.36
CA GLY A 13 5.39 7.17 -18.72
C GLY A 13 5.30 7.04 -17.20
N ASP A 14 4.26 7.59 -16.56
CA ASP A 14 4.15 7.56 -15.10
C ASP A 14 3.88 6.13 -14.62
N ASN A 15 4.73 5.65 -13.71
CA ASN A 15 4.59 4.30 -13.14
C ASN A 15 3.44 4.18 -12.11
N ALA A 16 3.02 5.31 -11.54
CA ALA A 16 1.94 5.39 -10.57
C ALA A 16 1.37 6.81 -10.47
N ASP A 17 0.05 6.90 -10.30
CA ASP A 17 -0.66 8.13 -10.03
C ASP A 17 -1.37 8.04 -8.68
N PHE A 18 -1.28 9.09 -7.86
CA PHE A 18 -2.03 9.18 -6.62
C PHE A 18 -2.70 10.54 -6.46
N ALA A 19 -3.84 10.54 -5.76
CA ALA A 19 -4.56 11.74 -5.38
C ALA A 19 -4.60 11.84 -3.85
N LEU A 20 -4.35 13.04 -3.34
CA LEU A 20 -4.45 13.32 -1.91
C LEU A 20 -5.71 14.15 -1.64
N PHE A 21 -6.47 13.71 -0.64
CA PHE A 21 -7.69 14.39 -0.21
C PHE A 21 -7.50 14.99 1.18
N LYS A 22 -7.60 16.31 1.30
CA LYS A 22 -7.68 16.98 2.60
C LYS A 22 -9.11 16.82 3.15
N LEU A 23 -9.24 16.05 4.23
CA LEU A 23 -10.52 15.83 4.89
C LEU A 23 -10.93 17.06 5.72
N GLY A 24 -12.19 17.48 5.59
CA GLY A 24 -12.77 18.52 6.45
C GLY A 24 -12.97 18.03 7.88
N ALA A 25 -13.07 18.95 8.84
CA ALA A 25 -13.15 18.63 10.28
C ALA A 25 -14.30 17.67 10.62
N GLN A 26 -15.48 17.86 10.02
CA GLN A 26 -16.64 16.98 10.23
C GLN A 26 -16.40 15.56 9.71
N CYS A 27 -15.86 15.43 8.50
CA CYS A 27 -15.52 14.14 7.91
C CYS A 27 -14.46 13.41 8.74
N LYS A 28 -13.41 14.12 9.17
CA LYS A 28 -12.39 13.59 10.09
C LYS A 28 -13.01 13.07 11.39
N LYS A 29 -13.91 13.85 12.01
CA LYS A 29 -14.59 13.44 13.25
C LYS A 29 -15.40 12.16 13.05
N ALA A 30 -16.15 12.06 11.96
CA ALA A 30 -16.94 10.88 11.64
C ALA A 30 -16.06 9.64 11.38
N LEU A 31 -14.97 9.79 10.61
CA LEU A 31 -14.04 8.70 10.33
C LEU A 31 -13.35 8.20 11.60
N ASN A 32 -12.97 9.10 12.51
CA ASN A 32 -12.31 8.75 13.76
C ASN A 32 -13.18 7.91 14.72
N HIS A 33 -14.48 7.76 14.47
CA HIS A 33 -15.34 6.83 15.23
C HIS A 33 -15.11 5.37 14.84
N HIS A 34 -14.60 5.13 13.63
CA HIS A 34 -14.42 3.79 13.06
C HIS A 34 -12.95 3.46 12.78
N PHE A 35 -12.11 4.47 12.56
CA PHE A 35 -10.73 4.31 12.16
C PHE A 35 -9.81 5.16 13.04
N SER A 36 -8.72 4.56 13.49
CA SER A 36 -7.63 5.26 14.14
C SER A 36 -6.48 5.45 13.17
N ALA A 37 -5.92 6.65 13.12
CA ALA A 37 -4.69 6.89 12.37
C ALA A 37 -3.56 6.02 12.95
N LEU A 38 -2.75 5.43 12.07
CA LEU A 38 -1.59 4.68 12.50
C LEU A 38 -0.59 5.63 13.17
N PRO A 39 -0.04 5.29 14.35
CA PRO A 39 0.96 6.12 15.01
C PRO A 39 2.20 6.31 14.13
N GLN A 40 2.83 7.49 14.22
CA GLN A 40 4.07 7.76 13.49
C GLN A 40 5.21 6.80 13.89
N THR A 41 5.24 6.35 15.14
CA THR A 41 6.19 5.33 15.64
C THR A 41 6.05 3.98 14.94
N ARG A 42 4.95 3.77 14.20
CA ARG A 42 4.67 2.58 13.40
C ARG A 42 4.79 2.84 11.90
N THR A 43 5.45 3.94 11.53
CA THR A 43 5.69 4.36 10.15
C THR A 43 7.19 4.52 9.97
N GLU A 44 7.73 3.95 8.91
CA GLU A 44 9.16 4.00 8.62
C GLU A 44 9.40 4.61 7.24
N LEU A 45 10.28 5.60 7.18
CA LEU A 45 10.68 6.25 5.94
C LEU A 45 11.98 5.61 5.45
N LEU A 46 11.86 4.86 4.37
CA LEU A 46 12.97 4.17 3.75
C LEU A 46 13.52 4.98 2.59
N ASN A 47 14.84 4.96 2.42
CA ASN A 47 15.52 5.51 1.25
C ASN A 47 15.61 4.50 0.09
N THR A 48 15.42 3.21 0.40
CA THR A 48 15.43 2.12 -0.57
C THR A 48 14.59 0.96 -0.05
N SER A 49 13.91 0.27 -0.97
CA SER A 49 13.17 -0.95 -0.68
C SER A 49 13.99 -2.24 -0.75
N LEU A 50 15.28 -2.16 -1.16
CA LEU A 50 16.14 -3.34 -1.32
C LEU A 50 16.52 -4.03 -0.01
N GLU A 51 16.35 -3.35 1.12
CA GLU A 51 16.62 -3.88 2.46
C GLU A 51 15.40 -4.57 3.08
N LEU A 52 14.24 -4.47 2.41
CA LEU A 52 13.03 -5.13 2.87
C LEU A 52 13.17 -6.66 2.77
N GLY A 53 12.65 -7.34 3.78
CA GLY A 53 12.57 -8.80 3.81
C GLY A 53 11.14 -9.26 3.49
N CYS A 54 10.35 -9.42 4.54
CA CYS A 54 8.96 -9.85 4.41
C CYS A 54 8.02 -8.66 4.52
N CYS A 55 7.06 -8.56 3.60
CA CYS A 55 6.07 -7.50 3.60
C CYS A 55 4.66 -8.07 3.63
N SER A 56 3.74 -7.35 4.27
CA SER A 56 2.31 -7.57 4.12
C SER A 56 1.67 -6.41 3.40
N ILE A 57 0.76 -6.71 2.49
CA ILE A 57 -0.06 -5.70 1.82
C ILE A 57 -1.48 -5.90 2.32
N SER A 58 -2.08 -4.81 2.79
CA SER A 58 -3.36 -4.80 3.47
C SER A 58 -4.31 -3.80 2.80
N GLY A 59 -5.50 -4.24 2.45
CA GLY A 59 -6.53 -3.37 1.87
C GLY A 59 -7.88 -4.04 1.77
N TYR A 60 -8.75 -3.56 0.89
CA TYR A 60 -10.13 -4.02 0.75
C TYR A 60 -10.36 -4.65 -0.64
N PRO A 61 -10.05 -5.95 -0.82
CA PRO A 61 -10.27 -6.61 -2.10
C PRO A 61 -11.74 -6.57 -2.50
N VAL A 62 -12.04 -6.33 -3.78
CA VAL A 62 -13.43 -6.34 -4.30
C VAL A 62 -14.12 -7.67 -4.00
N SER A 63 -13.40 -8.79 -4.06
CA SER A 63 -13.94 -10.12 -3.77
C SER A 63 -14.39 -10.32 -2.31
N LYS A 64 -14.02 -9.41 -1.41
CA LYS A 64 -14.45 -9.37 0.00
C LYS A 64 -15.51 -8.30 0.25
N GLY A 65 -15.89 -7.56 -0.78
CA GLY A 65 -16.96 -6.58 -0.74
C GLY A 65 -18.33 -7.20 -0.98
N THR A 66 -19.34 -6.68 -0.31
CA THR A 66 -20.75 -6.94 -0.63
C THR A 66 -21.50 -5.62 -0.80
N ASN A 67 -22.45 -5.59 -1.73
CA ASN A 67 -23.41 -4.51 -1.87
C ASN A 67 -24.80 -5.08 -1.58
N LYS A 68 -25.38 -4.72 -0.45
CA LYS A 68 -26.74 -5.12 -0.08
C LYS A 68 -27.56 -3.87 0.20
N SER A 69 -28.68 -3.71 -0.51
CA SER A 69 -29.60 -2.59 -0.33
C SER A 69 -28.95 -1.21 -0.45
N GLY A 70 -27.94 -1.06 -1.34
CA GLY A 70 -27.21 0.20 -1.55
C GLY A 70 -26.12 0.48 -0.51
N GLN A 71 -25.92 -0.40 0.47
CA GLN A 71 -24.83 -0.32 1.43
C GLN A 71 -23.65 -1.16 0.96
N LEU A 72 -22.52 -0.51 0.70
CA LEU A 72 -21.25 -1.17 0.45
C LEU A 72 -20.62 -1.57 1.79
N SER A 73 -20.23 -2.83 1.91
CA SER A 73 -19.41 -3.33 3.02
C SER A 73 -18.24 -4.13 2.45
N SER A 74 -17.09 -4.09 3.10
CA SER A 74 -15.93 -4.91 2.73
C SER A 74 -15.10 -5.19 3.96
N GLU A 75 -14.49 -6.37 3.99
CA GLU A 75 -13.50 -6.71 5.01
C GLU A 75 -12.10 -6.34 4.55
N ILE A 76 -11.26 -5.93 5.51
CA ILE A 76 -9.83 -5.79 5.26
C ILE A 76 -9.23 -7.17 5.08
N TYR A 77 -8.28 -7.29 4.16
CA TYR A 77 -7.52 -8.50 3.96
C TYR A 77 -6.05 -8.16 3.81
N SER A 78 -5.22 -8.94 4.50
CA SER A 78 -3.77 -8.81 4.46
C SER A 78 -3.16 -10.06 3.85
N PHE A 79 -2.25 -9.87 2.90
CA PHE A 79 -1.46 -10.96 2.33
C PHE A 79 0.01 -10.66 2.52
N ARG A 80 0.77 -11.73 2.77
CA ARG A 80 2.20 -11.65 3.06
C ARG A 80 3.00 -12.19 1.87
N GLY A 81 4.12 -11.54 1.59
CA GLY A 81 5.04 -11.89 0.52
C GLY A 81 6.47 -11.48 0.86
N VAL A 82 7.38 -11.78 -0.04
CA VAL A 82 8.80 -11.46 0.11
C VAL A 82 9.13 -10.31 -0.82
N ALA A 83 9.83 -9.30 -0.32
CA ALA A 83 10.30 -8.17 -1.12
C ALA A 83 11.24 -8.67 -2.24
N ALA A 84 11.14 -8.04 -3.40
CA ALA A 84 11.92 -8.44 -4.57
C ALA A 84 13.37 -7.96 -4.46
N LYS A 85 14.26 -8.63 -5.20
CA LYS A 85 15.67 -8.25 -5.31
C LYS A 85 15.86 -7.21 -6.41
N ALA A 86 17.01 -6.52 -6.40
CA ALA A 86 17.38 -5.47 -7.37
C ALA A 86 17.13 -5.86 -8.84
N THR A 87 17.44 -7.10 -9.22
CA THR A 87 17.22 -7.60 -10.59
C THR A 87 15.76 -7.56 -11.05
N THR A 88 14.80 -7.63 -10.12
CA THR A 88 13.37 -7.51 -10.44
C THR A 88 12.98 -6.07 -10.71
N TYR A 89 13.56 -5.12 -9.99
CA TYR A 89 13.41 -3.68 -10.23
C TYR A 89 13.98 -3.30 -11.60
N GLU A 90 15.19 -3.76 -11.91
CA GLU A 90 15.84 -3.56 -13.22
C GLU A 90 14.97 -4.09 -14.37
N LYS A 91 14.41 -5.31 -14.22
CA LYS A 91 13.52 -5.92 -15.21
C LYS A 91 12.27 -5.07 -15.48
N LEU A 92 11.72 -4.43 -14.45
CA LEU A 92 10.52 -3.59 -14.57
C LEU A 92 10.83 -2.10 -14.83
N GLY A 93 12.10 -1.70 -14.87
CA GLY A 93 12.50 -0.31 -15.01
C GLY A 93 12.06 0.57 -13.84
N LEU A 94 11.93 0.00 -12.63
CA LEU A 94 11.46 0.70 -11.44
C LEU A 94 12.63 1.06 -10.52
N ASP A 95 12.63 2.29 -9.98
CA ASP A 95 13.63 2.71 -9.00
C ASP A 95 13.25 2.23 -7.59
N PRO A 96 14.10 1.44 -6.88
CA PRO A 96 13.83 1.01 -5.52
C PRO A 96 13.83 2.15 -4.49
N SER A 97 14.30 3.35 -4.83
CA SER A 97 14.20 4.55 -3.98
C SER A 97 12.79 5.16 -3.94
N ALA A 98 11.92 4.76 -4.88
CA ALA A 98 10.55 5.21 -4.98
C ALA A 98 9.52 4.07 -4.91
N ASN A 99 9.92 2.84 -5.26
CA ASN A 99 9.02 1.71 -5.44
C ASN A 99 9.31 0.56 -4.48
N ILE A 100 8.28 -0.23 -4.18
CA ILE A 100 8.33 -1.49 -3.46
C ILE A 100 7.73 -2.57 -4.35
N ILE A 101 8.45 -3.66 -4.57
CA ILE A 101 7.96 -4.85 -5.26
C ILE A 101 7.94 -6.00 -4.26
N VAL A 102 6.79 -6.67 -4.15
CA VAL A 102 6.57 -7.84 -3.30
C VAL A 102 6.16 -9.01 -4.18
N HIS A 103 6.84 -10.13 -4.05
CA HIS A 103 6.42 -11.38 -4.66
C HIS A 103 5.15 -11.88 -3.98
N TYR A 104 4.06 -11.95 -4.75
CA TYR A 104 2.77 -12.47 -4.33
C TYR A 104 2.11 -13.28 -5.44
N ASP A 105 2.14 -14.60 -5.26
CA ASP A 105 1.41 -15.55 -6.08
C ASP A 105 0.25 -16.15 -5.27
N ARG A 106 -0.96 -15.67 -5.55
CA ARG A 106 -2.17 -16.14 -4.87
C ARG A 106 -2.42 -17.64 -5.02
N SER A 107 -1.94 -18.27 -6.09
CA SER A 107 -2.17 -19.71 -6.34
C SER A 107 -1.29 -20.60 -5.47
N ARG A 108 -0.19 -20.03 -4.96
CA ARG A 108 0.79 -20.68 -4.08
C ARG A 108 0.74 -20.13 -2.65
N ALA A 109 -0.29 -19.36 -2.31
CA ALA A 109 -0.46 -18.86 -0.97
C ALA A 109 -0.81 -20.02 -0.01
N VAL A 110 -0.32 -19.91 1.23
CA VAL A 110 -0.50 -20.91 2.29
C VAL A 110 -0.88 -20.22 3.60
N TYR A 111 -1.52 -20.97 4.49
CA TYR A 111 -1.69 -20.52 5.87
C TYR A 111 -0.36 -20.58 6.63
N PRO A 112 0.09 -19.49 7.29
CA PRO A 112 1.38 -19.45 7.98
C PRO A 112 1.57 -20.54 9.05
N GLY A 113 0.51 -20.93 9.76
CA GLY A 113 0.59 -21.93 10.84
C GLY A 113 0.50 -23.39 10.40
N THR A 114 -0.21 -23.68 9.29
CA THR A 114 -0.46 -25.07 8.85
C THR A 114 0.23 -25.42 7.53
N LEU A 115 0.76 -24.41 6.83
CA LEU A 115 1.30 -24.49 5.47
C LEU A 115 0.33 -25.10 4.44
N GLN A 116 -0.95 -25.21 4.79
CA GLN A 116 -1.96 -25.73 3.88
C GLN A 116 -2.24 -24.70 2.78
N PRO A 117 -2.42 -25.16 1.52
CA PRO A 117 -2.78 -24.28 0.42
C PRO A 117 -4.03 -23.45 0.75
N PHE A 118 -3.94 -22.14 0.56
CA PHE A 118 -5.04 -21.21 0.74
C PHE A 118 -5.01 -20.17 -0.36
N PRO A 119 -5.82 -20.33 -1.42
CA PRO A 119 -5.85 -19.36 -2.51
C PRO A 119 -6.35 -18.02 -1.99
N GLY A 120 -5.44 -17.04 -1.91
CA GLY A 120 -5.76 -15.70 -1.44
C GLY A 120 -6.72 -14.95 -2.38
N PRO A 121 -7.41 -13.91 -1.88
CA PRO A 121 -8.27 -13.08 -2.71
C PRO A 121 -7.46 -12.43 -3.85
N ALA A 122 -8.16 -12.06 -4.92
CA ALA A 122 -7.53 -11.28 -5.99
C ALA A 122 -7.18 -9.88 -5.46
N LEU A 123 -6.06 -9.30 -5.92
CA LEU A 123 -5.64 -7.95 -5.52
C LEU A 123 -6.46 -6.81 -6.16
N ARG A 124 -7.47 -7.16 -6.96
CA ARG A 124 -8.39 -6.19 -7.54
C ARG A 124 -9.11 -5.44 -6.41
N GLY A 125 -9.00 -4.11 -6.41
CA GLY A 125 -9.57 -3.22 -5.40
C GLY A 125 -8.67 -2.91 -4.21
N VAL A 126 -7.47 -3.49 -4.14
CA VAL A 126 -6.55 -3.27 -3.01
C VAL A 126 -5.72 -1.98 -3.20
N SER A 127 -5.69 -1.38 -4.39
CA SER A 127 -4.97 -0.12 -4.66
C SER A 127 -5.30 0.96 -3.62
N GLY A 128 -4.27 1.67 -3.13
CA GLY A 128 -4.36 2.55 -1.97
C GLY A 128 -4.17 1.84 -0.63
N GLY A 129 -4.03 0.51 -0.64
CA GLY A 129 -3.77 -0.31 0.54
C GLY A 129 -2.37 -0.08 1.13
N ALA A 130 -2.23 -0.39 2.41
CA ALA A 130 -0.98 -0.22 3.15
C ALA A 130 0.01 -1.36 2.86
N ILE A 131 1.29 -1.04 2.76
CA ILE A 131 2.40 -2.00 2.74
C ILE A 131 3.14 -1.91 4.06
N PHE A 132 3.22 -3.03 4.75
CA PHE A 132 3.83 -3.20 6.05
C PHE A 132 5.09 -4.05 5.96
N SER A 133 6.21 -3.60 6.53
CA SER A 133 7.45 -4.38 6.65
C SER A 133 7.48 -5.14 7.98
N TRP A 134 7.90 -6.40 7.93
CA TRP A 134 8.09 -7.24 9.11
C TRP A 134 9.58 -7.41 9.40
N PRO A 135 10.00 -7.27 10.68
CA PRO A 135 11.30 -7.74 11.12
C PRO A 135 11.50 -9.23 10.78
N LYS A 136 12.73 -9.62 10.47
CA LYS A 136 13.05 -10.95 9.96
C LYS A 136 12.63 -12.07 10.94
N GLU A 137 12.85 -11.83 12.22
CA GLU A 137 12.50 -12.70 13.34
C GLU A 137 10.98 -12.82 13.55
N HIS A 138 10.18 -11.92 12.96
CA HIS A 138 8.72 -11.89 13.05
C HIS A 138 8.03 -12.16 11.70
N ALA A 139 8.75 -12.66 10.69
CA ALA A 139 8.20 -12.88 9.35
C ALA A 139 6.99 -13.84 9.29
N LEU A 140 6.80 -14.69 10.31
CA LEU A 140 5.64 -15.59 10.44
C LEU A 140 4.73 -15.23 11.63
N SER A 141 4.97 -14.09 12.29
CA SER A 141 4.13 -13.62 13.41
C SER A 141 2.76 -13.17 12.93
N ASP A 142 1.75 -13.33 13.78
CA ASP A 142 0.40 -12.78 13.61
C ASP A 142 0.18 -11.51 14.48
N ASP A 143 1.20 -11.07 15.21
CA ASP A 143 1.14 -9.86 16.02
C ASP A 143 1.29 -8.60 15.14
N TRP A 144 0.14 -7.99 14.82
CA TRP A 144 0.02 -6.77 14.05
C TRP A 144 0.43 -5.50 14.79
N SER A 145 0.93 -5.58 16.02
CA SER A 145 1.58 -4.43 16.69
C SER A 145 3.02 -4.20 16.20
N ILE A 146 3.65 -5.24 15.64
CA ILE A 146 5.06 -5.29 15.25
C ILE A 146 5.38 -4.56 13.94
N PRO A 147 4.66 -4.79 12.83
CA PRO A 147 5.16 -4.33 11.54
C PRO A 147 4.97 -2.81 11.36
N SER A 148 5.86 -2.22 10.57
CA SER A 148 5.89 -0.79 10.26
C SER A 148 5.29 -0.52 8.88
N LEU A 149 4.49 0.54 8.76
CA LEU A 149 4.03 1.05 7.46
C LEU A 149 5.22 1.64 6.69
N VAL A 150 5.46 1.13 5.49
CA VAL A 150 6.60 1.52 4.62
C VAL A 150 6.19 2.01 3.25
N GLY A 151 4.94 1.77 2.83
CA GLY A 151 4.48 2.19 1.51
C GLY A 151 3.00 2.00 1.28
N ILE A 152 2.57 2.34 0.06
CA ILE A 152 1.19 2.24 -0.41
C ILE A 152 1.17 1.41 -1.69
N PHE A 153 0.33 0.38 -1.72
CA PHE A 153 0.16 -0.51 -2.85
C PHE A 153 -0.69 0.13 -3.95
N HIS A 154 -0.35 -0.09 -5.22
CA HIS A 154 -1.14 0.42 -6.35
C HIS A 154 -1.31 -0.56 -7.52
N THR A 155 -0.29 -1.38 -7.86
CA THR A 155 -0.30 -2.19 -9.09
C THR A 155 -0.07 -3.68 -8.81
N TYR A 156 -0.77 -4.56 -9.53
CA TYR A 156 -0.51 -6.00 -9.50
C TYR A 156 -0.21 -6.54 -10.90
N HIS A 157 1.03 -6.96 -11.13
CA HIS A 157 1.42 -7.72 -12.31
C HIS A 157 1.13 -9.20 -12.07
N LYS A 158 -0.12 -9.59 -12.36
CA LYS A 158 -0.65 -10.92 -12.04
C LYS A 158 0.17 -12.05 -12.67
N ASP A 159 0.58 -11.89 -13.92
CA ASP A 159 1.26 -12.95 -14.67
C ASP A 159 2.70 -13.19 -14.19
N GLU A 160 3.30 -12.18 -13.53
CA GLU A 160 4.61 -12.30 -12.90
C GLU A 160 4.53 -12.60 -11.40
N GLY A 161 3.33 -12.56 -10.81
CA GLY A 161 3.12 -12.69 -9.37
C GLY A 161 3.80 -11.55 -8.58
N LEU A 162 3.75 -10.32 -9.09
CA LEU A 162 4.40 -9.15 -8.48
C LEU A 162 3.38 -8.10 -8.07
N ALA A 163 3.36 -7.76 -6.79
CA ALA A 163 2.62 -6.65 -6.24
C ALA A 163 3.54 -5.43 -6.09
N VAL A 164 3.15 -4.30 -6.65
CA VAL A 164 3.94 -3.07 -6.70
C VAL A 164 3.24 -1.97 -5.91
N GLY A 165 4.02 -1.28 -5.09
CA GLY A 165 3.63 -0.08 -4.39
C GLY A 165 4.72 0.98 -4.47
N SER A 166 4.44 2.14 -3.87
CA SER A 166 5.41 3.22 -3.71
C SER A 166 5.81 3.35 -2.24
N LEU A 167 7.05 3.77 -1.99
CA LEU A 167 7.49 4.20 -0.65
C LEU A 167 6.68 5.41 -0.18
N LEU A 168 6.78 5.76 1.11
CA LEU A 168 5.98 6.86 1.68
C LEU A 168 6.47 8.27 1.31
N MET A 169 7.74 8.41 0.90
CA MET A 169 8.37 9.72 0.68
C MET A 169 7.64 10.60 -0.36
N PRO A 170 7.20 10.09 -1.53
CA PRO A 170 6.44 10.88 -2.49
C PRO A 170 5.16 11.49 -1.91
N TYR A 171 4.45 10.75 -1.04
CA TYR A 171 3.24 11.22 -0.39
C TYR A 171 3.53 12.34 0.61
N ILE A 172 4.56 12.17 1.44
CA ILE A 172 4.97 13.18 2.44
C ILE A 172 5.45 14.46 1.76
N ALA A 173 6.27 14.34 0.72
CA ALA A 173 6.71 15.48 -0.08
C ALA A 173 5.52 16.24 -0.68
N THR A 174 4.55 15.52 -1.23
CA THR A 174 3.33 16.13 -1.80
C THR A 174 2.49 16.82 -0.73
N ILE A 175 2.32 16.21 0.45
CA ILE A 175 1.62 16.85 1.58
C ILE A 175 2.34 18.14 2.01
N GLY A 176 3.67 18.12 2.10
CA GLY A 176 4.46 19.30 2.41
C GLY A 176 4.25 20.42 1.40
N LEU A 177 4.31 20.11 0.10
CA LEU A 177 4.05 21.08 -0.97
C LEU A 177 2.63 21.64 -0.92
N MET A 178 1.63 20.82 -0.63
CA MET A 178 0.25 21.28 -0.45
C MET A 178 0.10 22.23 0.74
N GLN A 179 0.81 21.99 1.84
CA GLN A 179 0.80 22.87 3.01
C GLN A 179 1.48 24.21 2.71
N MET A 180 2.60 24.21 1.99
CA MET A 180 3.28 25.43 1.55
C MET A 180 2.40 26.30 0.65
N LYS A 181 1.71 25.68 -0.33
CA LYS A 181 0.77 26.39 -1.22
C LYS A 181 -0.49 26.88 -0.50
N GLY A 182 -0.97 26.12 0.49
CA GLY A 182 -2.12 26.50 1.31
C GLY A 182 -1.84 27.59 2.36
N GLY A 183 -0.58 27.99 2.55
CA GLY A 183 -0.18 29.12 3.39
C GLY A 183 -0.05 30.45 2.65
N GLN A 184 -0.39 30.49 1.35
CA GLN A 184 -0.43 31.70 0.50
C GLN A 184 -1.85 32.14 0.15
N ALA A 185 -2.86 31.75 0.94
CA ALA A 185 -4.26 32.15 0.76
C ALA A 185 -4.75 33.01 1.93
#